data_AF-A0A4Y4E7T4-F1
#
_entry.id   AF-A0A4Y4E7T4-F1
#
_cell.length_a   1.000
_cell.length_b   1.000
_cell.length_c   1.000
_cell.angle_alpha   90.00
_cell.angle_beta   90.00
_cell.angle_gamma   90.00
#
_symmetry.space_group_name_H-M   'P 1'
#
loop_
_entity.id
_entity.type
_entity.pdbx_description
1 polymer ?
#
loop_
_entity_poly.entity_id
_entity_poly.type
_entity_poly.pdbx_seq_one_letter_code
_entity_poly.pdbx_strand_id
1 'polypeptide(L)'
;MSESTAGGPPRDENEPQLPSDVPAPENPYAAAEPPVPPQEPTAQEPPAPQAPPAPQGPPAPQTPPGPAQPASPPYGAPPAGAYPPPAGPPPAQPYGQQPPGQPPYGGQPGYPPPAAPYGQQGYPGQTVQVQDAFSYGWNKFTQNVGVILGGVLTYVAVLAGLSVAFWAILVGTAQTTVDPVTGEVSTAGGFAFGFGTFLFVAVLVVLGFLVQAAVVNVSLLVTRGKKLEYADFFRYPNLGTVILVALLIGLATGVLAITIVGPIVFVFFAQFTLFYVIDKKLGVFDAFKASFTVVSRNLGTVVLLFLGVYLAQLVGTLLCYVGLLVALPVAQIATAYVYRRLNAEQPV
;
A
#
# COMPACT_ATOMS: atom_id res chain seq x y z
N MET A 1 76.76 -2.61 51.93
CA MET A 1 75.83 -3.12 50.90
C MET A 1 74.73 -2.09 50.74
N SER A 2 74.88 -1.16 49.81
CA SER A 2 73.83 -0.24 49.32
C SER A 2 74.38 0.52 48.11
N GLU A 3 73.61 0.45 47.02
CA GLU A 3 73.34 1.47 45.98
C GLU A 3 74.43 2.00 45.01
N SER A 4 73.89 2.46 43.86
CA SER A 4 74.49 3.29 42.80
C SER A 4 75.23 2.51 41.69
N THR A 5 75.10 2.73 40.38
CA THR A 5 74.76 3.93 39.58
C THR A 5 74.52 3.51 38.11
N ALA A 6 73.58 4.14 37.39
CA ALA A 6 73.58 4.38 35.93
C ALA A 6 72.41 5.34 35.63
N GLY A 7 72.45 6.43 34.85
CA GLY A 7 73.47 7.05 34.01
C GLY A 7 72.78 7.86 32.87
N GLY A 8 72.79 9.20 32.97
CA GLY A 8 72.64 10.21 31.88
C GLY A 8 71.26 10.45 31.21
N PRO A 9 71.05 11.55 30.43
CA PRO A 9 71.95 12.68 30.07
C PRO A 9 71.31 14.09 30.34
N PRO A 10 71.95 15.23 29.99
CA PRO A 10 71.70 16.55 30.59
C PRO A 10 70.59 17.35 29.90
N ARG A 11 69.98 18.31 30.62
CA ARG A 11 69.03 19.28 30.06
C ARG A 11 69.72 20.64 29.91
N ASP A 12 69.67 21.16 28.69
CA ASP A 12 70.21 22.45 28.27
C ASP A 12 69.75 23.62 29.16
N GLU A 13 70.74 24.41 29.60
CA GLU A 13 70.59 25.73 30.20
C GLU A 13 70.53 26.76 29.06
N ASN A 14 69.32 27.07 28.59
CA ASN A 14 69.06 28.32 27.89
C ASN A 14 67.55 28.55 27.82
N GLU A 15 67.03 29.47 28.63
CA GLU A 15 66.11 30.55 28.22
C GLU A 15 65.64 31.40 29.43
N PRO A 16 65.23 32.67 29.21
CA PRO A 16 65.47 33.79 30.11
C PRO A 16 64.46 33.93 31.26
N GLN A 17 64.94 34.47 32.39
CA GLN A 17 64.08 34.89 33.50
C GLN A 17 63.25 36.12 33.11
N LEU A 18 61.92 36.00 33.18
CA LEU A 18 60.95 37.10 33.05
C LEU A 18 60.13 37.28 34.34
N PRO A 19 59.59 38.50 34.59
CA PRO A 19 59.26 39.02 35.92
C PRO A 19 58.02 38.41 36.58
N SER A 20 58.09 38.30 37.90
CA SER A 20 57.13 37.71 38.82
C SER A 20 55.88 38.56 39.09
N ASP A 21 55.10 38.98 38.08
CA ASP A 21 53.80 39.64 38.34
C ASP A 21 52.83 39.56 37.15
N VAL A 22 52.37 38.35 36.81
CA VAL A 22 51.16 38.15 35.99
C VAL A 22 50.33 37.03 36.61
N PRO A 23 49.06 37.25 36.97
CA PRO A 23 48.20 36.19 37.50
C PRO A 23 47.94 35.14 36.42
N ALA A 24 48.12 33.86 36.79
CA ALA A 24 47.89 32.73 35.90
C ALA A 24 46.40 32.59 35.54
N PRO A 25 46.06 32.21 34.29
CA PRO A 25 44.68 31.95 33.89
C PRO A 25 44.13 30.69 34.58
N GLU A 26 42.86 30.77 34.99
CA GLU A 26 42.12 29.67 35.62
C GLU A 26 42.11 28.43 34.70
N ASN A 27 42.46 27.28 35.28
CA ASN A 27 42.46 25.98 34.63
C ASN A 27 41.00 25.52 34.40
N PRO A 28 40.52 25.35 33.14
CA PRO A 28 39.12 24.97 32.88
C PRO A 28 38.79 23.50 33.21
N TYR A 29 39.74 22.73 33.75
CA TYR A 29 39.61 21.28 33.95
C TYR A 29 39.86 20.81 35.38
N ALA A 30 39.67 21.68 36.39
CA ALA A 30 39.52 21.22 37.77
C ALA A 30 38.17 20.48 37.90
N ALA A 31 38.24 19.17 38.15
CA ALA A 31 37.09 18.27 38.25
C ALA A 31 36.13 18.72 39.37
N ALA A 32 34.96 19.22 38.97
CA ALA A 32 33.80 19.33 39.84
C ALA A 32 33.04 18.01 39.80
N GLU A 33 32.85 17.39 40.97
CA GLU A 33 31.92 16.28 41.15
C GLU A 33 30.51 16.71 40.67
N PRO A 34 29.74 15.81 40.02
CA PRO A 34 28.40 16.17 39.58
C PRO A 34 27.50 16.49 40.79
N PRO A 35 26.67 17.53 40.73
CA PRO A 35 25.76 17.86 41.82
C PRO A 35 24.74 16.74 42.03
N VAL A 36 24.53 16.37 43.29
CA VAL A 36 23.40 15.52 43.70
C VAL A 36 22.10 16.26 43.33
N PRO A 37 21.19 15.64 42.57
CA PRO A 37 19.92 16.28 42.22
C PRO A 37 19.08 16.53 43.48
N PRO A 38 18.24 17.59 43.51
CA PRO A 38 17.34 17.84 44.63
C PRO A 38 16.45 16.62 44.88
N GLN A 39 16.34 16.17 46.13
CA GLN A 39 15.31 15.22 46.51
C GLN A 39 13.95 15.88 46.31
N GLU A 40 13.22 15.43 45.29
CA GLU A 40 11.81 15.77 45.13
C GLU A 40 11.04 15.33 46.39
N PRO A 41 10.07 16.12 46.89
CA PRO A 41 9.16 15.63 47.91
C PRO A 41 8.43 14.42 47.33
N THR A 42 8.40 13.33 48.08
CA THR A 42 7.72 12.08 47.74
C THR A 42 6.31 12.36 47.21
N ALA A 43 6.17 12.33 45.88
CA ALA A 43 4.87 12.33 45.24
C ALA A 43 4.21 10.99 45.60
N GLN A 44 3.18 11.07 46.43
CA GLN A 44 2.25 9.96 46.62
C GLN A 44 1.75 9.52 45.25
N GLU A 45 1.92 8.23 44.96
CA GLU A 45 1.38 7.59 43.77
C GLU A 45 -0.13 7.89 43.69
N PRO A 46 -0.64 8.48 42.60
CA PRO A 46 -2.07 8.67 42.46
C PRO A 46 -2.74 7.29 42.42
N PRO A 47 -3.85 7.06 43.15
CA PRO A 47 -4.53 5.78 43.09
C PRO A 47 -4.90 5.45 41.64
N ALA A 48 -4.62 4.22 41.24
CA ALA A 48 -4.96 3.71 39.92
C ALA A 48 -6.42 4.07 39.56
N PRO A 49 -6.71 4.54 38.33
CA PRO A 49 -8.08 4.77 37.89
C PRO A 49 -8.88 3.48 38.05
N GLN A 50 -9.89 3.49 38.93
CA GLN A 50 -10.86 2.41 39.01
C GLN A 50 -11.51 2.25 37.64
N ALA A 51 -11.50 1.04 37.11
CA ALA A 51 -12.23 0.72 35.90
C ALA A 51 -13.71 1.12 36.08
N PRO A 52 -14.32 1.83 35.11
CA PRO A 52 -15.74 2.13 35.19
C PRO A 52 -16.53 0.81 35.25
N PRO A 53 -17.58 0.73 36.09
CA PRO A 53 -18.43 -0.46 36.13
C PRO A 53 -19.01 -0.71 34.73
N ALA A 54 -19.00 -1.97 34.32
CA ALA A 54 -19.55 -2.40 33.03
C ALA A 54 -20.98 -1.84 32.85
N PRO A 55 -21.33 -1.28 31.69
CA PRO A 55 -22.70 -0.90 31.40
C PRO A 55 -23.58 -2.14 31.52
N GLN A 56 -24.52 -2.11 32.46
CA GLN A 56 -25.59 -3.10 32.52
C GLN A 56 -26.34 -3.05 31.19
N GLY A 57 -26.30 -4.16 30.44
CA GLY A 57 -27.01 -4.28 29.18
C GLY A 57 -28.52 -4.04 29.39
N PRO A 58 -29.22 -3.47 28.39
CA PRO A 58 -30.66 -3.30 28.46
C PRO A 58 -31.36 -4.66 28.63
N PRO A 59 -32.48 -4.73 29.37
CA PRO A 59 -33.21 -5.98 29.58
C PRO A 59 -33.69 -6.57 28.26
N ALA A 60 -33.59 -7.90 28.16
CA ALA A 60 -34.00 -8.67 27.00
C ALA A 60 -35.47 -8.39 26.63
N PRO A 61 -35.81 -8.21 25.33
CA PRO A 61 -37.20 -8.14 24.90
C PRO A 61 -37.93 -9.46 25.18
N GLN A 62 -39.01 -9.39 25.95
CA GLN A 62 -39.95 -10.50 26.13
C GLN A 62 -40.62 -10.79 24.78
N THR A 63 -40.40 -11.98 24.24
CA THR A 63 -41.12 -12.47 23.06
C THR A 63 -42.52 -12.97 23.46
N PRO A 64 -43.57 -12.68 22.69
CA PRO A 64 -44.90 -13.24 22.92
C PRO A 64 -44.91 -14.76 22.68
N PRO A 65 -45.77 -15.54 23.35
CA PRO A 65 -45.84 -16.99 23.15
C PRO A 65 -46.40 -17.34 21.77
N GLY A 66 -45.64 -18.09 20.98
CA GLY A 66 -46.09 -18.72 19.74
C GLY A 66 -46.89 -20.01 19.99
N PRO A 67 -47.73 -20.45 19.03
CA PRO A 67 -48.62 -21.61 19.21
C PRO A 67 -47.85 -22.95 19.27
N ALA A 68 -48.39 -23.87 20.08
CA ALA A 68 -47.84 -25.18 20.42
C ALA A 68 -47.54 -26.09 19.21
N GLN A 69 -46.38 -26.76 19.25
CA GLN A 69 -46.07 -27.92 18.41
C GLN A 69 -46.61 -29.22 19.05
N PRO A 70 -47.11 -30.19 18.26
CA PRO A 70 -47.49 -31.51 18.77
C PRO A 70 -46.29 -32.41 19.08
N ALA A 71 -46.47 -33.25 20.10
CA ALA A 71 -45.50 -34.16 20.67
C ALA A 71 -45.01 -35.27 19.70
N SER A 72 -43.72 -35.60 19.82
CA SER A 72 -43.06 -36.77 19.24
C SER A 72 -43.37 -38.07 20.00
N PRO A 73 -43.58 -39.23 19.34
CA PRO A 73 -43.67 -40.52 20.01
C PRO A 73 -42.29 -41.19 20.22
N PRO A 74 -42.19 -42.14 21.19
CA PRO A 74 -40.91 -42.61 21.72
C PRO A 74 -40.29 -43.78 20.95
N TYR A 75 -38.97 -43.88 21.11
CA TYR A 75 -38.03 -44.86 20.54
C TYR A 75 -38.36 -46.32 20.91
N GLY A 76 -38.36 -47.21 19.90
CA GLY A 76 -38.38 -48.67 20.06
C GLY A 76 -37.21 -49.32 19.30
N ALA A 77 -36.59 -50.33 19.91
CA ALA A 77 -35.38 -51.04 19.47
C ALA A 77 -35.55 -51.84 18.14
N PRO A 78 -34.45 -52.20 17.43
CA PRO A 78 -34.52 -52.78 16.08
C PRO A 78 -34.52 -54.32 16.08
N PRO A 79 -35.11 -54.97 15.05
CA PRO A 79 -34.71 -56.29 14.62
C PRO A 79 -34.00 -56.29 13.25
N ALA A 80 -33.22 -57.35 13.05
CA ALA A 80 -32.22 -57.55 12.01
C ALA A 80 -32.79 -57.89 10.62
N GLY A 81 -32.02 -57.51 9.59
CA GLY A 81 -31.73 -58.33 8.41
C GLY A 81 -32.75 -58.33 7.25
N ALA A 82 -32.41 -57.66 6.16
CA ALA A 82 -32.64 -58.13 4.78
C ALA A 82 -31.86 -57.26 3.76
N TYR A 83 -31.05 -57.92 2.93
CA TYR A 83 -30.36 -57.33 1.77
C TYR A 83 -31.35 -56.94 0.66
N PRO A 84 -31.14 -55.83 -0.08
CA PRO A 84 -31.83 -55.60 -1.36
C PRO A 84 -31.11 -56.31 -2.54
N PRO A 85 -31.85 -56.82 -3.55
CA PRO A 85 -31.26 -57.50 -4.70
C PRO A 85 -30.66 -56.53 -5.75
N PRO A 86 -29.77 -57.00 -6.65
CA PRO A 86 -29.04 -56.14 -7.60
C PRO A 86 -29.93 -55.63 -8.75
N ALA A 87 -29.74 -54.36 -9.11
CA ALA A 87 -30.38 -53.72 -10.26
C ALA A 87 -29.89 -54.34 -11.59
N GLY A 88 -30.85 -54.77 -12.42
CA GLY A 88 -30.59 -55.22 -13.79
C GLY A 88 -30.25 -54.06 -14.74
N PRO A 89 -29.60 -54.35 -15.89
CA PRO A 89 -29.11 -53.34 -16.82
C PRO A 89 -30.24 -52.67 -17.64
N PRO A 90 -30.06 -51.40 -18.07
CA PRO A 90 -31.10 -50.64 -18.77
C PRO A 90 -31.30 -51.11 -20.23
N PRO A 91 -32.53 -51.08 -20.78
CA PRO A 91 -32.76 -51.36 -22.20
C PRO A 91 -32.37 -50.17 -23.09
N ALA A 92 -31.75 -50.48 -24.23
CA ALA A 92 -31.43 -49.54 -25.30
C ALA A 92 -32.70 -49.04 -26.01
N GLN A 93 -32.80 -47.73 -26.23
CA GLN A 93 -33.87 -47.07 -26.99
C GLN A 93 -33.49 -47.01 -28.50
N PRO A 94 -34.36 -47.44 -29.42
CA PRO A 94 -34.16 -47.26 -30.87
C PRO A 94 -34.62 -45.87 -31.34
N TYR A 95 -33.95 -45.41 -32.40
CA TYR A 95 -34.18 -44.17 -33.12
C TYR A 95 -35.58 -44.06 -33.75
N GLY A 96 -36.21 -42.88 -33.63
CA GLY A 96 -37.15 -42.34 -34.63
C GLY A 96 -38.65 -42.31 -34.26
N GLN A 97 -39.27 -41.17 -34.62
CA GLN A 97 -40.71 -40.85 -34.76
C GLN A 97 -41.29 -39.91 -33.69
N GLN A 98 -41.56 -38.67 -34.12
CA GLN A 98 -42.30 -37.61 -33.42
C GLN A 98 -43.82 -37.86 -33.47
N PRO A 99 -44.58 -37.56 -32.39
CA PRO A 99 -46.01 -37.26 -32.49
C PRO A 99 -46.26 -35.73 -32.58
N PRO A 100 -47.29 -35.25 -33.33
CA PRO A 100 -47.60 -33.83 -33.41
C PRO A 100 -48.25 -33.32 -32.10
N GLY A 101 -47.53 -32.45 -31.39
CA GLY A 101 -47.98 -31.81 -30.15
C GLY A 101 -48.76 -30.51 -30.39
N GLN A 102 -49.78 -30.32 -29.57
CA GLN A 102 -50.71 -29.19 -29.48
C GLN A 102 -50.04 -27.81 -29.29
N PRO A 103 -50.72 -26.70 -29.63
CA PRO A 103 -50.17 -25.35 -29.50
C PRO A 103 -49.95 -24.92 -28.03
N PRO A 104 -48.78 -24.35 -27.67
CA PRO A 104 -48.52 -23.93 -26.30
C PRO A 104 -49.11 -22.54 -26.00
N TYR A 105 -49.86 -22.49 -24.90
CA TYR A 105 -50.45 -21.30 -24.30
C TYR A 105 -49.38 -20.38 -23.69
N GLY A 106 -49.68 -19.08 -23.66
CA GLY A 106 -48.74 -17.96 -23.48
C GLY A 106 -47.89 -17.98 -22.20
N GLY A 107 -46.70 -17.40 -22.34
CA GLY A 107 -45.65 -17.34 -21.32
C GLY A 107 -45.99 -16.49 -20.11
N GLN A 108 -45.50 -16.94 -18.95
CA GLN A 108 -45.45 -16.17 -17.72
C GLN A 108 -44.40 -15.05 -17.83
N PRO A 109 -44.68 -13.83 -17.32
CA PRO A 109 -43.68 -12.76 -17.23
C PRO A 109 -42.53 -13.19 -16.33
N GLY A 110 -41.32 -13.21 -16.89
CA GLY A 110 -40.09 -13.45 -16.15
C GLY A 110 -39.89 -12.37 -15.09
N TYR A 111 -39.77 -12.80 -13.84
CA TYR A 111 -39.27 -11.97 -12.75
C TYR A 111 -37.88 -11.41 -13.14
N PRO A 112 -37.62 -10.11 -12.94
CA PRO A 112 -36.26 -9.58 -13.09
C PRO A 112 -35.32 -10.29 -12.11
N PRO A 113 -34.07 -10.59 -12.50
CA PRO A 113 -33.10 -11.20 -11.59
C PRO A 113 -32.90 -10.30 -10.36
N PRO A 114 -32.83 -10.87 -9.15
CA PRO A 114 -32.66 -10.07 -7.94
C PRO A 114 -31.41 -9.19 -8.06
N ALA A 115 -31.56 -7.89 -7.84
CA ALA A 115 -30.45 -6.97 -7.70
C ALA A 115 -29.56 -7.48 -6.56
N ALA A 116 -28.32 -7.85 -6.89
CA ALA A 116 -27.35 -8.34 -5.91
C ALA A 116 -27.13 -7.24 -4.84
N PRO A 117 -27.33 -7.54 -3.54
CA PRO A 117 -27.06 -6.58 -2.48
C PRO A 117 -25.57 -6.23 -2.47
N TYR A 118 -25.27 -4.94 -2.51
CA TYR A 118 -23.93 -4.40 -2.31
C TYR A 118 -23.37 -4.90 -0.97
N GLY A 119 -22.26 -5.67 -1.03
CA GLY A 119 -21.50 -6.07 0.16
C GLY A 119 -21.57 -7.54 0.58
N GLN A 120 -21.81 -8.49 -0.34
CA GLN A 120 -21.60 -9.92 -0.03
C GLN A 120 -20.16 -10.15 0.45
N GLN A 121 -20.01 -10.51 1.73
CA GLN A 121 -18.78 -11.06 2.28
C GLN A 121 -18.40 -12.29 1.45
N GLY A 122 -17.21 -12.25 0.85
CA GLY A 122 -16.68 -13.36 0.08
C GLY A 122 -16.58 -14.60 0.97
N TYR A 123 -16.96 -15.75 0.42
CA TYR A 123 -16.95 -17.02 1.17
C TYR A 123 -15.49 -17.35 1.56
N PRO A 124 -15.20 -17.57 2.85
CA PRO A 124 -13.86 -17.93 3.28
C PRO A 124 -13.48 -19.29 2.67
N GLY A 125 -12.48 -19.30 1.78
CA GLY A 125 -11.91 -20.54 1.23
C GLY A 125 -11.70 -20.58 -0.28
N GLN A 126 -12.23 -19.63 -1.06
CA GLN A 126 -11.84 -19.55 -2.48
C GLN A 126 -10.43 -18.96 -2.60
N THR A 127 -9.48 -19.77 -3.06
CA THR A 127 -8.14 -19.33 -3.42
C THR A 127 -8.22 -18.22 -4.46
N VAL A 128 -7.51 -17.11 -4.23
CA VAL A 128 -7.50 -15.98 -5.16
C VAL A 128 -6.62 -16.34 -6.34
N GLN A 129 -7.24 -16.61 -7.48
CA GLN A 129 -6.56 -16.88 -8.74
C GLN A 129 -6.13 -15.55 -9.38
N VAL A 130 -4.83 -15.35 -9.55
CA VAL A 130 -4.27 -14.11 -10.10
C VAL A 130 -4.67 -13.91 -11.58
N GLN A 131 -4.84 -15.00 -12.34
CA GLN A 131 -5.32 -14.96 -13.73
C GLN A 131 -6.71 -14.31 -13.85
N ASP A 132 -7.60 -14.57 -12.89
CA ASP A 132 -8.95 -14.01 -12.86
C ASP A 132 -8.87 -12.50 -12.59
N ALA A 133 -7.90 -12.06 -11.80
CA ALA A 133 -7.68 -10.65 -11.52
C ALA A 133 -7.28 -9.87 -12.77
N PHE A 134 -6.37 -10.41 -13.60
CA PHE A 134 -5.98 -9.78 -14.87
C PHE A 134 -7.11 -9.83 -15.91
N SER A 135 -7.85 -10.93 -15.97
CA SER A 135 -9.03 -11.06 -16.84
C SER A 135 -10.13 -10.05 -16.45
N TYR A 136 -10.36 -9.90 -15.14
CA TYR A 136 -11.25 -8.88 -14.59
C TYR A 136 -10.76 -7.46 -14.90
N GLY A 137 -9.47 -7.19 -14.68
CA GLY A 137 -8.85 -5.91 -14.99
C GLY A 137 -8.99 -5.52 -16.45
N TRP A 138 -8.78 -6.48 -17.37
CA TRP A 138 -8.98 -6.28 -18.80
C TRP A 138 -10.44 -5.95 -19.13
N ASN A 139 -11.39 -6.74 -18.61
CA ASN A 139 -12.82 -6.52 -18.86
C ASN A 139 -13.30 -5.15 -18.34
N LYS A 140 -12.90 -4.76 -17.13
CA LYS A 140 -13.29 -3.46 -16.58
C LYS A 140 -12.59 -2.30 -17.28
N PHE A 141 -11.36 -2.49 -17.73
CA PHE A 141 -10.68 -1.51 -18.58
C PHE A 141 -11.43 -1.31 -19.89
N THR A 142 -11.74 -2.38 -20.64
CA THR A 142 -12.44 -2.28 -21.94
C THR A 142 -13.82 -1.61 -21.82
N GLN A 143 -14.52 -1.82 -20.71
CA GLN A 143 -15.79 -1.14 -20.41
C GLN A 143 -15.65 0.37 -20.12
N ASN A 144 -14.47 0.83 -19.70
CA ASN A 144 -14.24 2.21 -19.26
C ASN A 144 -13.07 2.90 -20.00
N VAL A 145 -12.67 2.39 -21.19
CA VAL A 145 -11.47 2.84 -21.93
C VAL A 145 -11.41 4.35 -22.09
N GLY A 146 -12.51 4.97 -22.53
CA GLY A 146 -12.53 6.40 -22.83
C GLY A 146 -12.19 7.26 -21.61
N VAL A 147 -12.80 6.95 -20.46
CA VAL A 147 -12.59 7.72 -19.22
C VAL A 147 -11.22 7.41 -18.62
N ILE A 148 -10.80 6.14 -18.63
CA ILE A 148 -9.48 5.74 -18.09
C ILE A 148 -8.34 6.33 -18.92
N LEU A 149 -8.37 6.17 -20.25
CA LEU A 149 -7.34 6.74 -21.12
C LEU A 149 -7.37 8.27 -21.06
N GLY A 150 -8.55 8.89 -21.04
CA GLY A 150 -8.67 10.34 -20.87
C GLY A 150 -8.01 10.83 -19.58
N GLY A 151 -8.28 10.18 -18.45
CA GLY A 151 -7.66 10.50 -17.16
C GLY A 151 -6.15 10.31 -17.16
N VAL A 152 -5.66 9.16 -17.64
CA VAL A 152 -4.22 8.86 -17.73
C VAL A 152 -3.49 9.86 -18.64
N LEU A 153 -4.02 10.11 -19.84
CA LEU A 153 -3.43 11.07 -20.78
C LEU A 153 -3.41 12.49 -20.22
N THR A 154 -4.39 12.86 -19.37
CA THR A 154 -4.38 14.16 -18.72
C THR A 154 -3.22 14.27 -17.73
N TYR A 155 -2.98 13.25 -16.91
CA TYR A 155 -1.81 13.25 -16.02
C TYR A 155 -0.50 13.27 -16.80
N VAL A 156 -0.39 12.46 -17.86
CA VAL A 156 0.79 12.45 -18.73
C VAL A 156 1.03 13.83 -19.34
N ALA A 157 0.00 14.48 -19.88
CA ALA A 157 0.10 15.80 -20.49
C ALA A 157 0.52 16.87 -19.47
N VAL A 158 -0.06 16.87 -18.26
CA VAL A 158 0.32 17.81 -17.19
C VAL A 158 1.77 17.60 -16.76
N LEU A 159 2.17 16.36 -16.48
CA LEU A 159 3.54 16.05 -16.05
C LEU A 159 4.57 16.35 -17.15
N ALA A 160 4.26 16.04 -18.41
CA ALA A 160 5.10 16.37 -19.55
C ALA A 160 5.20 17.88 -19.75
N GLY A 161 4.08 18.61 -19.67
CA GLY A 161 4.06 20.07 -19.77
C GLY A 161 4.89 20.75 -18.68
N LEU A 162 4.74 20.31 -17.43
CA LEU A 162 5.56 20.78 -16.30
C LEU A 162 7.05 20.48 -16.52
N SER A 163 7.37 19.29 -17.04
CA SER A 163 8.76 18.89 -17.33
C SER A 163 9.37 19.72 -18.45
N VAL A 164 8.64 19.92 -19.55
CA VAL A 164 9.09 20.76 -20.67
C VAL A 164 9.28 22.20 -20.22
N ALA A 165 8.33 22.76 -19.46
CA ALA A 165 8.44 24.12 -18.93
C ALA A 165 9.67 24.26 -18.01
N PHE A 166 9.88 23.30 -17.11
CA PHE A 166 11.05 23.27 -16.23
C PHE A 166 12.36 23.20 -17.03
N TRP A 167 12.48 22.26 -17.97
CA TRP A 167 13.67 22.13 -18.81
C TRP A 167 13.91 23.37 -19.69
N ALA A 168 12.87 24.01 -20.20
CA ALA A 168 13.00 25.25 -20.97
C ALA A 168 13.56 26.41 -20.11
N ILE A 169 13.06 26.56 -18.88
CA ILE A 169 13.58 27.56 -17.92
C ILE A 169 15.03 27.23 -17.55
N LEU A 170 15.32 25.97 -17.28
CA LEU A 170 16.64 25.49 -16.88
C LEU A 170 17.68 25.71 -17.99
N VAL A 171 17.36 25.37 -19.24
CA VAL A 171 18.23 25.62 -20.40
C VAL A 171 18.38 27.12 -20.66
N GLY A 172 17.30 27.90 -20.55
CA GLY A 172 17.33 29.35 -20.78
C GLY A 172 18.13 30.13 -19.72
N THR A 173 18.32 29.57 -18.52
CA THR A 173 19.06 30.20 -17.42
C THR A 173 20.49 29.70 -17.27
N ALA A 174 20.85 28.58 -17.92
CA ALA A 174 22.22 28.10 -17.97
C ALA A 174 23.08 29.06 -18.82
N GLN A 175 24.04 29.73 -18.20
CA GLN A 175 25.00 30.59 -18.88
C GLN A 175 26.40 29.97 -18.76
N THR A 176 26.90 29.44 -19.87
CA THR A 176 28.29 28.98 -20.00
C THR A 176 29.07 30.04 -20.75
N THR A 177 30.07 30.63 -20.09
CA THR A 177 30.97 31.61 -20.68
C THR A 177 32.36 31.00 -20.80
N VAL A 178 33.02 31.21 -21.94
CA VAL A 178 34.41 30.83 -22.15
C VAL A 178 35.25 32.10 -22.12
N ASP A 179 36.24 32.14 -21.24
CA ASP A 179 37.21 33.23 -21.21
C ASP A 179 38.02 33.21 -22.53
N PRO A 180 38.01 34.29 -23.33
CA PRO A 180 38.67 34.30 -24.64
C PRO A 180 40.20 34.31 -24.57
N VAL A 181 40.79 34.57 -23.39
CA VAL A 181 42.24 34.65 -23.17
C VAL A 181 42.76 33.37 -22.55
N THR A 182 42.10 32.84 -21.52
CA THR A 182 42.54 31.63 -20.81
C THR A 182 41.91 30.35 -21.35
N GLY A 183 40.82 30.45 -22.12
CA GLY A 183 40.01 29.31 -22.54
C GLY A 183 39.20 28.68 -21.40
N GLU A 184 39.16 29.31 -20.22
CA GLU A 184 38.49 28.77 -19.06
C GLU A 184 36.96 28.81 -19.24
N VAL A 185 36.32 27.66 -19.00
CA VAL A 185 34.87 27.53 -19.07
C VAL A 185 34.29 27.81 -17.68
N SER A 186 33.59 28.93 -17.53
CA SER A 186 32.82 29.25 -16.33
C SER A 186 31.34 29.02 -16.59
N THR A 187 30.68 28.27 -15.69
CA THR A 187 29.23 28.08 -15.73
C THR A 187 28.63 28.79 -14.54
N ALA A 188 27.96 29.92 -14.80
CA ALA A 188 27.23 30.63 -13.75
C ALA A 188 25.95 29.85 -13.37
N GLY A 189 25.64 29.79 -12.08
CA GLY A 189 24.38 29.23 -11.60
C GLY A 189 24.36 27.73 -11.32
N GLY A 190 25.50 27.02 -11.27
CA GLY A 190 25.55 25.57 -10.99
C GLY A 190 24.85 25.14 -9.69
N PHE A 191 24.94 25.92 -8.61
CA PHE A 191 24.19 25.66 -7.37
C PHE A 191 22.68 25.83 -7.56
N ALA A 192 22.25 26.92 -8.20
CA ALA A 192 20.84 27.18 -8.49
C ALA A 192 20.24 26.12 -9.43
N PHE A 193 21.03 25.63 -10.39
CA PHE A 193 20.70 24.50 -11.25
C PHE A 193 20.49 23.22 -10.45
N GLY A 194 21.45 22.86 -9.60
CA GLY A 194 21.38 21.64 -8.78
C GLY A 194 20.21 21.68 -7.80
N PHE A 195 20.07 22.79 -7.08
CA PHE A 195 18.99 23.00 -6.11
C PHE A 195 17.61 23.07 -6.80
N GLY A 196 17.49 23.78 -7.92
CA GLY A 196 16.26 23.86 -8.70
C GLY A 196 15.83 22.50 -9.25
N THR A 197 16.78 21.71 -9.77
CA THR A 197 16.53 20.33 -10.24
C THR A 197 16.11 19.42 -9.09
N PHE A 198 16.77 19.52 -7.93
CA PHE A 198 16.40 18.78 -6.74
C PHE A 198 14.97 19.08 -6.29
N LEU A 199 14.59 20.35 -6.19
CA LEU A 199 13.23 20.76 -5.84
C LEU A 199 12.20 20.29 -6.88
N PHE A 200 12.53 20.39 -8.16
CA PHE A 200 11.64 19.94 -9.23
C PHE A 200 11.41 18.43 -9.17
N VAL A 201 12.45 17.63 -8.97
CA VAL A 201 12.33 16.17 -8.77
C VAL A 201 11.49 15.87 -7.53
N ALA A 202 11.69 16.58 -6.42
CA ALA A 202 10.88 16.39 -5.22
C ALA A 202 9.39 16.66 -5.49
N VAL A 203 9.06 17.72 -6.24
CA VAL A 203 7.69 18.01 -6.68
C VAL A 203 7.14 16.90 -7.57
N LEU A 204 7.90 16.43 -8.56
CA LEU A 204 7.47 15.34 -9.44
C LEU A 204 7.23 14.04 -8.68
N VAL A 205 8.04 13.72 -7.66
CA VAL A 205 7.84 12.55 -6.81
C VAL A 205 6.51 12.67 -6.06
N VAL A 206 6.23 13.82 -5.44
CA VAL A 206 4.94 14.05 -4.75
C VAL A 206 3.77 13.94 -5.73
N LEU A 207 3.85 14.58 -6.90
CA LEU A 207 2.81 14.47 -7.93
C LEU A 207 2.63 13.02 -8.41
N GLY A 208 3.71 12.27 -8.59
CA GLY A 208 3.68 10.85 -8.97
C GLY A 208 2.93 10.00 -7.94
N PHE A 209 3.14 10.26 -6.63
CA PHE A 209 2.38 9.60 -5.58
C PHE A 209 0.90 10.03 -5.55
N LEU A 210 0.59 11.29 -5.86
CA LEU A 210 -0.81 11.70 -6.03
C LEU A 210 -1.45 10.97 -7.20
N VAL A 211 -0.79 10.88 -8.35
CA VAL A 211 -1.28 10.09 -9.50
C VAL A 211 -1.51 8.63 -9.09
N GLN A 212 -0.58 8.01 -8.36
CA GLN A 212 -0.78 6.66 -7.82
C GLN A 212 -2.02 6.56 -6.93
N ALA A 213 -2.23 7.52 -6.02
CA ALA A 213 -3.40 7.55 -5.16
C ALA A 213 -4.72 7.70 -5.95
N ALA A 214 -4.74 8.56 -6.98
CA ALA A 214 -5.88 8.68 -7.89
C ALA A 214 -6.18 7.36 -8.61
N VAL A 215 -5.14 6.70 -9.15
CA VAL A 215 -5.28 5.42 -9.85
C VAL A 215 -5.78 4.32 -8.91
N VAL A 216 -5.27 4.25 -7.68
CA VAL A 216 -5.77 3.33 -6.65
C VAL A 216 -7.24 3.61 -6.32
N ASN A 217 -7.60 4.89 -6.12
CA ASN A 217 -8.99 5.28 -5.86
C ASN A 217 -9.93 4.87 -7.00
N VAL A 218 -9.58 5.20 -8.24
CA VAL A 218 -10.36 4.81 -9.43
C VAL A 218 -10.47 3.30 -9.54
N SER A 219 -9.38 2.56 -9.35
CA SER A 219 -9.39 1.08 -9.39
C SER A 219 -10.30 0.49 -8.32
N LEU A 220 -10.30 1.07 -7.10
CA LEU A 220 -11.22 0.69 -6.03
C LEU A 220 -12.68 1.02 -6.37
N LEU A 221 -12.96 2.14 -7.02
CA LEU A 221 -14.31 2.50 -7.48
C LEU A 221 -14.84 1.53 -8.54
N VAL A 222 -13.98 1.12 -9.48
CA VAL A 222 -14.29 0.09 -10.48
C VAL A 222 -14.71 -1.22 -9.80
N THR A 223 -14.00 -1.64 -8.76
CA THR A 223 -14.34 -2.89 -8.03
C THR A 223 -15.69 -2.85 -7.31
N ARG A 224 -16.25 -1.66 -7.11
CA ARG A 224 -17.58 -1.44 -6.52
C ARG A 224 -18.68 -1.31 -7.59
N GLY A 225 -18.37 -1.55 -8.86
CA GLY A 225 -19.32 -1.39 -9.96
C GLY A 225 -19.73 0.07 -10.22
N LYS A 226 -18.98 1.05 -9.70
CA LYS A 226 -19.27 2.46 -9.98
C LYS A 226 -18.95 2.76 -11.45
N LYS A 227 -19.88 3.41 -12.16
CA LYS A 227 -19.59 4.02 -13.47
C LYS A 227 -18.56 5.13 -13.29
N LEU A 228 -17.41 5.02 -13.96
CA LEU A 228 -16.35 5.99 -13.84
C LEU A 228 -16.72 7.32 -14.50
N GLU A 229 -16.45 8.40 -13.77
CA GLU A 229 -16.54 9.76 -14.29
C GLU A 229 -15.15 10.38 -14.34
N TYR A 230 -14.94 11.32 -15.25
CA TYR A 230 -13.64 12.00 -15.39
C TYR A 230 -13.21 12.71 -14.10
N ALA A 231 -14.16 13.24 -13.34
CA ALA A 231 -13.91 13.87 -12.05
C ALA A 231 -13.33 12.92 -10.98
N ASP A 232 -13.51 11.60 -11.12
CA ASP A 232 -13.03 10.62 -10.13
C ASP A 232 -11.51 10.49 -10.09
N PHE A 233 -10.84 10.83 -11.20
CA PHE A 233 -9.39 10.85 -11.26
C PHE A 233 -8.84 11.95 -10.34
N PHE A 234 -9.52 13.09 -10.23
CA PHE A 234 -9.07 14.24 -9.43
C PHE A 234 -9.58 14.21 -7.97
N ARG A 235 -10.09 13.07 -7.51
CA ARG A 235 -10.54 12.87 -6.13
C ARG A 235 -9.51 12.08 -5.33
N TYR A 236 -9.08 12.66 -4.21
CA TYR A 236 -8.05 12.10 -3.34
C TYR A 236 -8.60 11.87 -1.92
N PRO A 237 -9.23 10.72 -1.64
CA PRO A 237 -9.67 10.39 -0.30
C PRO A 237 -8.47 10.34 0.66
N ASN A 238 -8.61 10.97 1.83
CA ASN A 238 -7.57 11.03 2.86
C ASN A 238 -6.23 11.59 2.36
N LEU A 239 -6.28 12.66 1.54
CA LEU A 239 -5.11 13.29 0.92
C LEU A 239 -3.95 13.54 1.89
N GLY A 240 -4.22 14.03 3.10
CA GLY A 240 -3.17 14.27 4.11
C GLY A 240 -2.40 13.00 4.46
N THR A 241 -3.11 11.90 4.72
CA THR A 241 -2.51 10.59 5.02
C THR A 241 -1.80 10.01 3.78
N VAL A 242 -2.37 10.20 2.59
CA VAL A 242 -1.74 9.79 1.32
C VAL A 242 -0.39 10.48 1.13
N ILE A 243 -0.30 11.78 1.37
CA ILE A 243 0.96 12.54 1.27
C ILE A 243 1.97 12.05 2.30
N LEU A 244 1.55 11.81 3.54
CA LEU A 244 2.45 11.27 4.57
C LEU A 244 2.96 9.86 4.21
N VAL A 245 2.09 8.99 3.71
CA VAL A 245 2.46 7.65 3.25
C VAL A 245 3.42 7.73 2.06
N ALA A 246 3.16 8.60 1.10
CA ALA A 246 4.02 8.85 -0.05
C ALA A 246 5.43 9.26 0.37
N LEU A 247 5.54 10.23 1.29
CA LEU A 247 6.82 10.68 1.82
C LEU A 247 7.56 9.57 2.57
N LEU A 248 6.86 8.77 3.38
CA LEU A 248 7.47 7.64 4.09
C LEU A 248 7.91 6.52 3.14
N ILE A 249 7.13 6.21 2.10
CA ILE A 249 7.54 5.24 1.08
C ILE A 249 8.78 5.75 0.36
N GLY A 250 8.80 7.03 -0.05
CA GLY A 250 9.96 7.65 -0.69
C GLY A 250 11.21 7.61 0.18
N LEU A 251 11.08 7.99 1.47
CA LEU A 251 12.18 7.93 2.42
C LEU A 251 12.67 6.49 2.65
N ALA A 252 11.76 5.55 2.91
CA ALA A 252 12.12 4.16 3.17
C ALA A 252 12.80 3.52 1.95
N THR A 253 12.27 3.73 0.75
CA THR A 253 12.90 3.22 -0.49
C THR A 253 14.25 3.87 -0.75
N GLY A 254 14.40 5.17 -0.50
CA GLY A 254 15.70 5.87 -0.60
C GLY A 254 16.75 5.33 0.36
N VAL A 255 16.40 5.13 1.64
CA VAL A 255 17.31 4.55 2.64
C VAL A 255 17.66 3.09 2.29
N LEU A 256 16.68 2.30 1.85
CA LEU A 256 16.89 0.88 1.54
C LEU A 256 17.67 0.66 0.24
N ALA A 257 17.78 1.68 -0.64
CA ALA A 257 18.46 1.59 -1.93
C ALA A 257 19.92 1.14 -1.81
N ILE A 258 20.55 1.31 -0.64
CA ILE A 258 21.91 0.82 -0.36
C ILE A 258 22.08 -0.70 -0.55
N THR A 259 21.00 -1.48 -0.41
CA THR A 259 21.04 -2.94 -0.51
C THR A 259 20.58 -3.49 -1.86
N ILE A 260 20.17 -2.63 -2.80
CA ILE A 260 19.52 -2.93 -4.10
C ILE A 260 18.19 -3.71 -3.96
N VAL A 261 18.17 -4.81 -3.21
CA VAL A 261 17.03 -5.68 -2.94
C VAL A 261 16.06 -5.06 -1.92
N GLY A 262 16.56 -4.24 -0.99
CA GLY A 262 15.76 -3.65 0.09
C GLY A 262 14.51 -2.89 -0.37
N PRO A 263 14.59 -1.97 -1.36
CA PRO A 263 13.42 -1.24 -1.85
C PRO A 263 12.38 -2.18 -2.47
N ILE A 264 12.82 -3.22 -3.19
CA ILE A 264 11.93 -4.20 -3.83
C ILE A 264 11.15 -4.96 -2.76
N VAL A 265 11.84 -5.46 -1.73
CA VAL A 265 11.19 -6.15 -0.60
C VAL A 265 10.22 -5.22 0.12
N PHE A 266 10.63 -3.97 0.39
CA PHE A 266 9.76 -3.01 1.07
C PHE A 266 8.50 -2.69 0.25
N VAL A 267 8.64 -2.38 -1.04
CA VAL A 267 7.49 -2.09 -1.92
C VAL A 267 6.60 -3.31 -2.08
N PHE A 268 7.16 -4.52 -2.13
CA PHE A 268 6.39 -5.76 -2.15
C PHE A 268 5.46 -5.87 -0.92
N PHE A 269 5.97 -5.61 0.29
CA PHE A 269 5.14 -5.62 1.50
C PHE A 269 4.23 -4.38 1.63
N ALA A 270 4.64 -3.23 1.10
CA ALA A 270 3.90 -1.97 1.15
C ALA A 270 2.88 -1.79 0.00
N GLN A 271 2.78 -2.74 -0.93
CA GLN A 271 2.00 -2.56 -2.16
C GLN A 271 0.51 -2.23 -1.93
N PHE A 272 -0.08 -2.72 -0.83
CA PHE A 272 -1.48 -2.45 -0.48
C PHE A 272 -1.65 -1.27 0.50
N THR A 273 -0.57 -0.60 0.93
CA THR A 273 -0.65 0.49 1.91
C THR A 273 -1.57 1.61 1.42
N LEU A 274 -1.40 2.09 0.18
CA LEU A 274 -2.29 3.12 -0.39
C LEU A 274 -3.75 2.64 -0.51
N PHE A 275 -3.97 1.36 -0.80
CA PHE A 275 -5.31 0.78 -0.85
C PHE A 275 -6.00 0.87 0.52
N TYR A 276 -5.30 0.54 1.62
CA TYR A 276 -5.87 0.68 2.97
C TYR A 276 -6.11 2.13 3.39
N VAL A 277 -5.21 3.05 3.03
CA VAL A 277 -5.39 4.49 3.32
C VAL A 277 -6.63 5.02 2.61
N ILE A 278 -6.83 4.66 1.34
CA ILE A 278 -7.93 5.19 0.52
C ILE A 278 -9.24 4.47 0.81
N ASP A 279 -9.23 3.14 0.88
CA ASP A 279 -10.44 2.32 1.04
C ASP A 279 -10.95 2.29 2.48
N LYS A 280 -10.05 2.05 3.44
CA LYS A 280 -10.37 1.84 4.86
C LYS A 280 -10.13 3.09 5.72
N LYS A 281 -9.58 4.16 5.14
CA LYS A 281 -9.24 5.40 5.85
C LYS A 281 -8.32 5.19 7.05
N LEU A 282 -7.44 4.19 6.98
CA LEU A 282 -6.47 3.92 8.04
C LEU A 282 -5.43 5.04 8.10
N GLY A 283 -4.91 5.29 9.30
CA GLY A 283 -3.72 6.12 9.50
C GLY A 283 -2.48 5.49 8.87
N VAL A 284 -1.41 6.28 8.76
CA VAL A 284 -0.16 5.92 8.05
C VAL A 284 0.40 4.58 8.53
N PHE A 285 0.66 4.45 9.84
CA PHE A 285 1.27 3.24 10.41
C PHE A 285 0.36 2.03 10.37
N ASP A 286 -0.95 2.21 10.58
CA ASP A 286 -1.91 1.12 10.54
C ASP A 286 -2.11 0.58 9.13
N ALA A 287 -2.04 1.46 8.11
CA ALA A 287 -2.08 1.04 6.71
C ALA A 287 -0.86 0.18 6.34
N PHE A 288 0.35 0.54 6.78
CA PHE A 288 1.54 -0.27 6.57
C PHE A 288 1.42 -1.63 7.27
N LYS A 289 1.01 -1.64 8.56
CA LYS A 289 0.79 -2.89 9.30
C LYS A 289 -0.25 -3.77 8.60
N ALA A 290 -1.35 -3.20 8.15
CA ALA A 290 -2.40 -3.93 7.43
C ALA A 290 -1.88 -4.52 6.11
N SER A 291 -1.14 -3.73 5.32
CA SER A 291 -0.49 -4.20 4.09
C SER A 291 0.46 -5.35 4.38
N PHE A 292 1.39 -5.18 5.32
CA PHE A 292 2.42 -6.17 5.63
C PHE A 292 1.78 -7.46 6.14
N THR A 293 0.76 -7.35 7.00
CA THR A 293 0.02 -8.50 7.53
C THR A 293 -0.69 -9.28 6.43
N VAL A 294 -1.41 -8.59 5.54
CA VAL A 294 -2.13 -9.25 4.45
C VAL A 294 -1.18 -9.86 3.43
N VAL A 295 -0.07 -9.19 3.11
CA VAL A 295 0.96 -9.76 2.22
C VAL A 295 1.58 -11.01 2.84
N SER A 296 1.96 -10.95 4.13
CA SER A 296 2.62 -12.07 4.84
C SER A 296 1.73 -13.30 4.96
N ARG A 297 0.41 -13.10 5.10
CA ARG A 297 -0.57 -14.20 5.17
C ARG A 297 -0.89 -14.82 3.80
N ASN A 298 -0.58 -14.12 2.71
CA ASN A 298 -0.99 -14.51 1.36
C ASN A 298 0.18 -14.45 0.36
N LEU A 299 1.38 -14.84 0.80
CA LEU A 299 2.60 -14.69 -0.01
C LEU A 299 2.49 -15.30 -1.41
N GLY A 300 1.92 -16.50 -1.54
CA GLY A 300 1.79 -17.17 -2.85
C GLY A 300 1.00 -16.33 -3.86
N THR A 301 -0.21 -15.91 -3.50
CA THR A 301 -1.06 -15.06 -4.35
C THR A 301 -0.39 -13.72 -4.62
N VAL A 302 0.19 -13.08 -3.60
CA VAL A 302 0.75 -11.74 -3.73
C VAL A 302 2.04 -11.73 -4.54
N VAL A 303 2.90 -12.75 -4.42
CA VAL A 303 4.08 -12.94 -5.28
C VAL A 303 3.64 -13.09 -6.73
N LEU A 304 2.66 -13.95 -7.01
CA LEU A 304 2.15 -14.13 -8.36
C LEU A 304 1.53 -12.85 -8.94
N LEU A 305 0.80 -12.08 -8.13
CA LEU A 305 0.29 -10.78 -8.53
C LEU A 305 1.44 -9.83 -8.85
N PHE A 306 2.42 -9.70 -7.95
CA PHE A 306 3.55 -8.80 -8.09
C PHE A 306 4.36 -9.11 -9.36
N LEU A 307 4.65 -10.39 -9.61
CA LEU A 307 5.29 -10.84 -10.84
C LEU A 307 4.41 -10.56 -12.07
N GLY A 308 3.11 -10.86 -12.00
CA GLY A 308 2.17 -10.58 -13.10
C GLY A 308 2.11 -9.09 -13.45
N VAL A 309 2.09 -8.21 -12.44
CA VAL A 309 2.09 -6.75 -12.61
C VAL A 309 3.41 -6.29 -13.22
N TYR A 310 4.54 -6.85 -12.80
CA TYR A 310 5.85 -6.54 -13.37
C TYR A 310 5.97 -7.02 -14.82
N LEU A 311 5.52 -8.24 -15.12
CA LEU A 311 5.50 -8.80 -16.48
C LEU A 311 4.57 -8.01 -17.41
N ALA A 312 3.38 -7.61 -16.94
CA ALA A 312 2.48 -6.75 -17.72
C ALA A 312 3.14 -5.41 -18.07
N GLN A 313 3.84 -4.79 -17.12
CA GLN A 313 4.61 -3.57 -17.37
C GLN A 313 5.78 -3.80 -18.33
N LEU A 314 6.49 -4.92 -18.20
CA LEU A 314 7.58 -5.29 -19.11
C LEU A 314 7.06 -5.44 -20.54
N VAL A 315 5.97 -6.19 -20.75
CA VAL A 315 5.33 -6.34 -22.06
C VAL A 315 4.85 -4.98 -22.59
N GLY A 316 4.21 -4.16 -21.76
CA GLY A 316 3.77 -2.82 -22.15
C GLY A 316 4.93 -1.91 -22.57
N THR A 317 6.09 -2.05 -21.91
CA THR A 317 7.33 -1.32 -22.25
C THR A 317 7.89 -1.79 -23.58
N LEU A 318 7.96 -3.11 -23.80
CA LEU A 318 8.43 -3.72 -25.05
C LEU A 318 7.55 -3.35 -26.26
N LEU A 319 6.26 -3.06 -26.03
CA LEU A 319 5.33 -2.50 -27.01
C LEU A 319 5.47 -0.97 -27.15
N CYS A 320 6.71 -0.49 -27.21
CA CYS A 320 7.10 0.92 -27.43
C CYS A 320 6.49 1.92 -26.43
N TYR A 321 6.35 1.55 -25.15
CA TYR A 321 5.69 2.34 -24.09
C TYR A 321 4.20 2.65 -24.31
N VAL A 322 3.68 2.59 -25.54
CA VAL A 322 2.24 2.73 -25.83
C VAL A 322 1.46 1.61 -25.14
N GLY A 323 2.04 0.41 -25.06
CA GLY A 323 1.46 -0.71 -24.30
C GLY A 323 1.27 -0.41 -22.81
N LEU A 324 2.06 0.49 -22.21
CA LEU A 324 1.89 0.87 -20.80
C LEU A 324 0.59 1.63 -20.54
N LEU A 325 0.05 2.34 -21.53
CA LEU A 325 -1.24 3.04 -21.40
C LEU A 325 -2.39 2.08 -21.12
N VAL A 326 -2.23 0.81 -21.49
CA VAL A 326 -3.21 -0.26 -21.24
C VAL A 326 -2.75 -1.17 -20.11
N ALA A 327 -1.46 -1.56 -20.09
CA ALA A 327 -0.94 -2.48 -19.10
C ALA A 327 -1.03 -1.91 -17.67
N LEU A 328 -0.75 -0.62 -17.48
CA LEU A 328 -0.84 0.03 -16.16
C LEU A 328 -2.26 0.00 -15.59
N PRO A 329 -3.31 0.53 -16.27
CA PRO A 329 -4.65 0.50 -15.71
C PRO A 329 -5.19 -0.92 -15.50
N VAL A 330 -4.90 -1.85 -16.42
CA VAL A 330 -5.31 -3.25 -16.27
C VAL A 330 -4.66 -3.89 -15.03
N ALA A 331 -3.36 -3.71 -14.86
CA ALA A 331 -2.61 -4.22 -13.70
C ALA A 331 -3.07 -3.58 -12.38
N GLN A 332 -3.44 -2.30 -12.39
CA GLN A 332 -3.94 -1.61 -11.19
C GLN A 332 -5.35 -2.06 -10.80
N ILE A 333 -6.24 -2.28 -11.76
CA ILE A 333 -7.57 -2.86 -11.49
C ILE A 333 -7.42 -4.32 -11.01
N ALA A 334 -6.50 -5.09 -11.59
CA ALA A 334 -6.20 -6.45 -11.12
C ALA A 334 -5.69 -6.45 -9.67
N THR A 335 -4.79 -5.51 -9.32
CA THR A 335 -4.33 -5.31 -7.93
C THR A 335 -5.50 -4.97 -7.00
N ALA A 336 -6.43 -4.11 -7.43
CA ALA A 336 -7.64 -3.78 -6.66
C ALA A 336 -8.56 -5.00 -6.45
N TYR A 337 -8.73 -5.83 -7.49
CA TYR A 337 -9.49 -7.07 -7.39
C TYR A 337 -8.89 -8.02 -6.35
N VAL A 338 -7.56 -8.24 -6.40
CA VAL A 338 -6.87 -9.09 -5.41
C VAL A 338 -6.98 -8.46 -4.02
N TYR A 339 -6.77 -7.15 -3.88
CA TYR A 339 -6.91 -6.44 -2.62
C TYR A 339 -8.28 -6.69 -1.96
N ARG A 340 -9.38 -6.58 -2.72
CA ARG A 340 -10.74 -6.88 -2.23
C ARG A 340 -10.85 -8.32 -1.77
N ARG A 341 -10.43 -9.27 -2.60
CA ARG A 341 -10.54 -10.71 -2.32
C ARG A 341 -9.73 -11.12 -1.09
N LEU A 342 -8.53 -10.55 -0.90
CA LEU A 342 -7.71 -10.77 0.30
C LEU A 342 -8.33 -10.20 1.58
N ASN A 343 -9.24 -9.23 1.44
CA ASN A 343 -10.05 -8.68 2.53
C ASN A 343 -11.43 -9.36 2.65
N ALA A 344 -11.64 -10.50 1.98
CA ALA A 344 -12.92 -11.21 1.92
C ALA A 344 -14.08 -10.35 1.37
N GLU A 345 -13.78 -9.47 0.43
CA GLU A 345 -14.76 -8.64 -0.28
C GLU A 345 -14.91 -9.12 -1.72
N GLN A 346 -16.14 -9.22 -2.21
CA GLN A 346 -16.43 -9.63 -3.57
C GLN A 346 -16.45 -8.42 -4.53
N PRO A 347 -15.55 -8.34 -5.53
CA PRO A 347 -15.61 -7.32 -6.57
C PRO A 347 -16.83 -7.53 -7.48
N VAL A 348 -17.42 -6.43 -7.95
CA VAL A 348 -18.60 -6.41 -8.85
C VAL A 348 -18.18 -6.07 -10.29
#